data_AF-A0A2D5E8I7-F1
#
_entry.id   AF-A0A2D5E8I7-F1
#
_cell.length_a   1.000
_cell.length_b   1.000
_cell.length_c   1.000
_cell.angle_alpha   90.00
_cell.angle_beta   90.00
_cell.angle_gamma   90.00
#
_symmetry.space_group_name_H-M   'P 1'
#
loop_
_entity.id
_entity.type
_entity.pdbx_description
1 polymer ?
#
loop_
_entity_poly.entity_id
_entity_poly.type
_entity_poly.pdbx_seq_one_letter_code
_entity_poly.pdbx_strand_id
1 'polypeptide(L)'
;MSSTSTCLVRGLFSSIITVVLGLGVAADGNQPPDESGPDPSRPFVFARECWNQTVSASGLLDSKVFSGAPERSELIDVPIGATDLGDGFVQRIRGWIEAPETGSYRFAITSDDDSVLLVSPRGTPSLARPVASVTGFNSRSDFGDGAGISGPITLIRGQRCYLEARHRDVDGAGHLSLGWKVPRSGLDRPILIGTVLEPRFQLEVWEDVPRGDPRGFAVFQTPPTRSRLLFDLATPEGIGSNVATRLRGIWSAPADGEYRFMLSADDAAVLEVRTIDPSGRLLGDATLLSWVGPGSFEGHPGQTTDPISLRKGETVHLEVRHSQGDGPGHAAVGVVGAGVDERPITSPALPRISKTD
;
A
#
# COMPACT_ATOMS: atom_id res chain seq x y z
N MET A 1 -20.79 -91.58 26.07
CA MET A 1 -22.08 -90.92 26.35
C MET A 1 -22.33 -89.92 25.23
N SER A 2 -23.42 -90.15 24.47
CA SER A 2 -24.10 -89.36 23.39
C SER A 2 -23.47 -88.00 23.01
N SER A 3 -23.03 -87.72 21.77
CA SER A 3 -23.70 -87.70 20.44
C SER A 3 -24.95 -86.81 20.39
N THR A 4 -24.90 -85.67 19.67
CA THR A 4 -25.54 -85.49 18.35
C THR A 4 -25.28 -84.11 17.73
N SER A 5 -25.17 -84.13 16.41
CA SER A 5 -24.96 -83.04 15.45
C SER A 5 -26.22 -82.25 15.05
N THR A 6 -26.00 -81.23 14.21
CA THR A 6 -26.84 -80.73 13.08
C THR A 6 -27.86 -79.61 13.37
N CYS A 7 -27.71 -78.44 12.74
CA CYS A 7 -28.40 -78.10 11.48
C CYS A 7 -28.10 -76.65 11.03
N LEU A 8 -28.07 -76.45 9.71
CA LEU A 8 -27.70 -75.25 8.96
C LEU A 8 -28.95 -74.80 8.20
N VAL A 9 -29.36 -73.52 8.28
CA VAL A 9 -30.36 -72.95 7.36
C VAL A 9 -29.97 -71.51 7.00
N ARG A 10 -29.79 -71.27 5.70
CA ARG A 10 -29.66 -69.97 5.03
C ARG A 10 -31.03 -69.27 4.95
N GLY A 11 -31.04 -67.94 5.04
CA GLY A 11 -32.16 -67.10 4.62
C GLY A 11 -31.68 -65.74 4.10
N LEU A 12 -31.99 -65.44 2.84
CA LEU A 12 -31.71 -64.18 2.13
C LEU A 12 -32.80 -63.11 2.36
N PHE A 13 -32.46 -61.87 1.93
CA PHE A 13 -33.32 -60.73 1.52
C PHE A 13 -33.77 -59.73 2.60
N SER A 14 -33.36 -58.46 2.48
CA SER A 14 -34.14 -57.44 1.75
C SER A 14 -33.63 -56.03 2.07
N SER A 15 -33.34 -55.25 1.03
CA SER A 15 -33.04 -53.81 1.12
C SER A 15 -34.29 -53.03 1.51
N ILE A 16 -34.18 -52.10 2.46
CA ILE A 16 -35.16 -51.02 2.66
C ILE A 16 -34.41 -49.70 2.59
N ILE A 17 -34.64 -48.97 1.50
CA ILE A 17 -34.34 -47.56 1.34
C ILE A 17 -35.42 -46.80 2.11
N THR A 18 -35.03 -46.07 3.16
CA THR A 18 -35.91 -45.10 3.81
C THR A 18 -35.54 -43.71 3.31
N VAL A 19 -36.38 -43.17 2.42
CA VAL A 19 -36.40 -41.74 2.10
C VAL A 19 -37.11 -41.03 3.26
N VAL A 20 -36.40 -40.18 3.98
CA VAL A 20 -37.01 -39.22 4.91
C VAL A 20 -36.93 -37.84 4.28
N LEU A 21 -38.06 -37.37 3.75
CA LEU A 21 -38.33 -35.97 3.49
C LEU A 21 -38.62 -35.29 4.83
N GLY A 22 -37.77 -34.35 5.23
CA GLY A 22 -37.99 -33.46 6.36
C GLY A 22 -37.71 -32.01 5.96
N LEU A 23 -38.77 -31.25 5.71
CA LEU A 23 -38.76 -29.78 5.68
C LEU A 23 -38.76 -29.25 7.13
N GLY A 24 -37.95 -28.22 7.42
CA GLY A 24 -38.23 -27.28 8.51
C GLY A 24 -37.08 -26.91 9.45
N VAL A 25 -36.30 -25.91 9.03
CA VAL A 25 -35.53 -24.88 9.75
C VAL A 25 -35.48 -24.91 11.29
N ALA A 26 -34.26 -24.93 11.83
CA ALA A 26 -33.86 -24.12 13.00
C ALA A 26 -32.42 -23.63 12.78
N ALA A 27 -32.24 -22.31 12.82
CA ALA A 27 -30.94 -21.66 12.81
C ALA A 27 -30.24 -21.92 14.14
N ASP A 28 -29.01 -22.41 14.10
CA ASP A 28 -28.11 -22.38 15.26
C ASP A 28 -26.90 -21.51 14.92
N GLY A 29 -26.90 -20.33 15.51
CA GLY A 29 -25.93 -19.26 15.28
C GLY A 29 -24.70 -19.45 16.13
N ASN A 30 -23.83 -20.40 15.75
CA ASN A 30 -22.45 -20.41 16.23
C ASN A 30 -21.52 -21.29 15.36
N GLN A 31 -21.39 -20.96 14.06
CA GLN A 31 -20.19 -21.37 13.34
C GLN A 31 -19.09 -20.32 13.60
N PRO A 32 -17.87 -20.73 14.01
CA PRO A 32 -16.72 -19.83 13.93
C PRO A 32 -16.57 -19.36 12.46
N PRO A 33 -16.10 -18.13 12.21
CA PRO A 33 -15.93 -17.64 10.85
C PRO A 33 -15.08 -18.63 10.06
N ASP A 34 -15.62 -19.06 8.92
CA ASP A 34 -14.97 -19.99 8.02
C ASP A 34 -13.59 -19.45 7.60
N GLU A 35 -12.52 -20.17 7.93
CA GLU A 35 -11.15 -19.82 7.56
C GLU A 35 -10.83 -20.09 6.07
N SER A 36 -11.82 -20.48 5.26
CA SER A 36 -11.65 -21.04 3.90
C SER A 36 -11.27 -20.06 2.77
N GLY A 37 -11.11 -18.76 3.01
CA GLY A 37 -10.86 -17.83 1.92
C GLY A 37 -10.71 -16.35 2.30
N PRO A 38 -10.46 -15.48 1.32
CA PRO A 38 -10.52 -14.04 1.52
C PRO A 38 -11.96 -13.65 1.92
N ASP A 39 -12.08 -12.76 2.91
CA ASP A 39 -13.36 -12.32 3.46
C ASP A 39 -13.31 -10.79 3.70
N PRO A 40 -14.40 -10.03 3.46
CA PRO A 40 -14.41 -8.60 3.72
C PRO A 40 -14.13 -8.24 5.17
N SER A 41 -14.43 -9.07 6.17
CA SER A 41 -14.07 -8.85 7.57
C SER A 41 -12.55 -8.98 7.83
N ARG A 42 -11.82 -9.67 6.93
CA ARG A 42 -10.37 -9.90 6.97
C ARG A 42 -9.66 -9.22 5.79
N PRO A 43 -9.64 -7.87 5.72
CA PRO A 43 -8.99 -7.18 4.62
C PRO A 43 -7.48 -7.46 4.61
N PHE A 44 -6.89 -7.40 3.43
CA PHE A 44 -5.49 -7.74 3.13
C PHE A 44 -5.16 -9.24 3.31
N VAL A 45 -6.17 -10.10 3.20
CA VAL A 45 -6.01 -11.53 2.94
C VAL A 45 -6.54 -11.79 1.54
N PHE A 46 -5.72 -12.37 0.68
CA PHE A 46 -6.05 -12.62 -0.72
C PHE A 46 -5.94 -14.11 -1.05
N ALA A 47 -6.84 -14.61 -1.88
CA ALA A 47 -6.63 -15.90 -2.55
C ALA A 47 -5.82 -15.68 -3.81
N ARG A 48 -4.72 -16.44 -3.96
CA ARG A 48 -4.00 -16.61 -5.22
C ARG A 48 -4.29 -18.00 -5.77
N GLU A 49 -4.88 -18.03 -6.94
CA GLU A 49 -5.34 -19.23 -7.62
C GLU A 49 -4.66 -19.31 -9.00
N CYS A 50 -4.18 -20.49 -9.40
CA CYS A 50 -3.48 -20.70 -10.67
C CYS A 50 -4.07 -21.89 -11.41
N TRP A 51 -4.15 -21.76 -12.74
CA TRP A 51 -4.59 -22.83 -13.65
C TRP A 51 -3.60 -23.08 -14.76
N ASN A 52 -3.39 -24.35 -15.10
CA ASN A 52 -2.51 -24.76 -16.19
C ASN A 52 -3.30 -24.79 -17.51
N GLN A 53 -3.60 -23.58 -18.01
CA GLN A 53 -4.30 -23.38 -19.27
C GLN A 53 -3.83 -22.09 -19.94
N THR A 54 -3.80 -22.11 -21.26
CA THR A 54 -3.54 -20.92 -22.07
C THR A 54 -4.86 -20.29 -22.52
N VAL A 55 -4.98 -18.97 -22.36
CA VAL A 55 -6.10 -18.18 -22.85
C VAL A 55 -5.61 -17.04 -23.74
N SER A 56 -6.49 -16.38 -24.48
CA SER A 56 -6.16 -15.09 -25.12
C SER A 56 -6.15 -13.95 -24.10
N ALA A 57 -5.54 -12.81 -24.43
CA ALA A 57 -5.63 -11.59 -23.60
C ALA A 57 -7.09 -11.20 -23.29
N SER A 58 -7.99 -11.29 -24.28
CA SER A 58 -9.43 -11.06 -24.08
C SER A 58 -10.10 -12.10 -23.18
N GLY A 59 -9.56 -13.32 -23.11
CA GLY A 59 -10.03 -14.39 -22.24
C GLY A 59 -9.92 -14.05 -20.75
N LEU A 60 -9.01 -13.15 -20.36
CA LEU A 60 -8.92 -12.67 -18.97
C LEU A 60 -10.22 -12.01 -18.47
N LEU A 61 -11.05 -11.48 -19.37
CA LEU A 61 -12.34 -10.89 -18.98
C LEU A 61 -13.45 -11.93 -18.83
N ASP A 62 -13.29 -13.14 -19.37
CA ASP A 62 -14.27 -14.20 -19.25
C ASP A 62 -14.16 -14.90 -17.89
N SER A 63 -15.16 -14.67 -17.02
CA SER A 63 -15.24 -15.31 -15.71
C SER A 63 -15.21 -16.84 -15.76
N LYS A 64 -15.60 -17.47 -16.88
CA LYS A 64 -15.60 -18.93 -17.03
C LYS A 64 -14.19 -19.53 -17.03
N VAL A 65 -13.18 -18.76 -17.45
CA VAL A 65 -11.76 -19.17 -17.35
C VAL A 65 -11.39 -19.52 -15.91
N PHE A 66 -12.01 -18.84 -14.93
CA PHE A 66 -11.68 -18.92 -13.52
C PHE A 66 -12.77 -19.59 -12.66
N SER A 67 -13.71 -20.32 -13.28
CA SER A 67 -14.80 -21.00 -12.58
C SER A 67 -14.51 -22.47 -12.25
N GLY A 68 -13.50 -23.06 -12.91
CA GLY A 68 -13.03 -24.40 -12.59
C GLY A 68 -12.18 -24.42 -11.31
N ALA A 69 -11.98 -25.60 -10.74
CA ALA A 69 -11.06 -25.76 -9.61
C ALA A 69 -9.63 -25.39 -10.04
N PRO A 70 -8.92 -24.54 -9.29
CA PRO A 70 -7.52 -24.23 -9.58
C PRO A 70 -6.60 -25.39 -9.20
N GLU A 71 -5.49 -25.51 -9.93
CA GLU A 71 -4.42 -26.46 -9.71
C GLU A 71 -3.61 -26.09 -8.46
N ARG A 72 -3.49 -24.79 -8.19
CA ARG A 72 -2.89 -24.25 -6.96
C ARG A 72 -3.79 -23.16 -6.39
N SER A 73 -4.03 -23.20 -5.09
CA SER A 73 -4.72 -22.15 -4.34
C SER A 73 -4.03 -21.92 -3.00
N GLU A 74 -3.75 -20.67 -2.66
CA GLU A 74 -3.12 -20.29 -1.40
C GLU A 74 -3.61 -18.91 -0.92
N LEU A 75 -3.51 -18.68 0.40
CA LEU A 75 -3.75 -17.38 0.99
C LEU A 75 -2.45 -16.60 1.10
N ILE A 76 -2.48 -15.33 0.67
CA ILE A 76 -1.35 -14.40 0.71
C ILE A 76 -1.80 -13.06 1.29
N ASP A 77 -0.90 -12.38 2.00
CA ASP A 77 -1.17 -11.06 2.58
C ASP A 77 -0.69 -9.90 1.67
N VAL A 78 0.17 -10.24 0.71
CA VAL A 78 0.70 -9.35 -0.32
C VAL A 78 0.30 -9.92 -1.68
N PRO A 79 -0.52 -9.23 -2.48
CA PRO A 79 -1.05 -9.73 -3.76
C PRO A 79 0.02 -9.66 -4.85
N ILE A 80 0.94 -10.62 -4.83
CA ILE A 80 1.92 -10.88 -5.87
C ILE A 80 1.66 -12.25 -6.53
N GLY A 81 1.92 -12.33 -7.82
CA GLY A 81 1.78 -13.53 -8.62
C GLY A 81 2.64 -14.67 -8.11
N ALA A 82 2.23 -15.89 -8.41
CA ALA A 82 3.01 -17.07 -8.07
C ALA A 82 4.28 -17.09 -8.91
N THR A 83 5.35 -17.60 -8.33
CA THR A 83 6.60 -17.90 -9.05
C THR A 83 6.60 -19.37 -9.46
N ASP A 84 7.44 -19.71 -10.44
CA ASP A 84 7.77 -21.10 -10.77
C ASP A 84 6.59 -21.95 -11.26
N LEU A 85 5.65 -21.35 -11.99
CA LEU A 85 4.52 -22.07 -12.58
C LEU A 85 4.84 -22.76 -13.93
N GLY A 86 5.99 -22.44 -14.52
CA GLY A 86 6.30 -22.79 -15.91
C GLY A 86 5.57 -21.88 -16.91
N ASP A 87 5.63 -22.22 -18.19
CA ASP A 87 4.99 -21.45 -19.27
C ASP A 87 3.51 -21.83 -19.43
N GLY A 88 2.68 -20.89 -19.88
CA GLY A 88 1.34 -21.19 -20.37
C GLY A 88 0.28 -21.38 -19.29
N PHE A 89 0.21 -20.47 -18.32
CA PHE A 89 -0.76 -20.50 -17.23
C PHE A 89 -1.68 -19.27 -17.19
N VAL A 90 -2.74 -19.37 -16.39
CA VAL A 90 -3.49 -18.21 -15.91
C VAL A 90 -3.53 -18.17 -14.40
N GLN A 91 -3.52 -16.99 -13.82
CA GLN A 91 -3.67 -16.81 -12.38
C GLN A 91 -4.68 -15.72 -12.05
N ARG A 92 -5.30 -15.86 -10.88
CA ARG A 92 -6.21 -14.88 -10.28
C ARG A 92 -5.75 -14.60 -8.86
N ILE A 93 -5.65 -13.32 -8.52
CA ILE A 93 -5.51 -12.86 -7.13
C ILE A 93 -6.76 -12.07 -6.78
N ARG A 94 -7.49 -12.48 -5.73
CA ARG A 94 -8.69 -11.77 -5.29
C ARG A 94 -8.77 -11.59 -3.78
N GLY A 95 -9.39 -10.50 -3.35
CA GLY A 95 -9.66 -10.25 -1.95
C GLY A 95 -10.15 -8.84 -1.67
N TRP A 96 -10.14 -8.45 -0.40
CA TRP A 96 -10.57 -7.13 0.04
C TRP A 96 -9.41 -6.36 0.62
N ILE A 97 -9.43 -5.04 0.43
CA ILE A 97 -8.56 -4.07 1.09
C ILE A 97 -9.42 -3.10 1.91
N GLU A 98 -8.79 -2.42 2.87
CA GLU A 98 -9.41 -1.32 3.64
C GLU A 98 -8.68 -0.03 3.32
N ALA A 99 -9.40 1.02 2.94
CA ALA A 99 -8.81 2.32 2.66
C ALA A 99 -8.34 3.00 3.97
N PRO A 100 -7.04 3.34 4.12
CA PRO A 100 -6.52 3.99 5.34
C PRO A 100 -7.04 5.41 5.53
N GLU A 101 -7.34 6.10 4.42
CA GLU A 101 -7.87 7.47 4.41
C GLU A 101 -8.95 7.66 3.33
N THR A 102 -9.78 8.69 3.51
CA THR A 102 -10.74 9.11 2.48
C THR A 102 -10.01 9.92 1.41
N GLY A 103 -10.19 9.55 0.15
CA GLY A 103 -9.65 10.34 -0.96
C GLY A 103 -9.70 9.63 -2.31
N SER A 104 -8.99 10.21 -3.28
CA SER A 104 -8.87 9.68 -4.63
C SER A 104 -7.64 8.76 -4.77
N TYR A 105 -7.90 7.47 -4.98
CA TYR A 105 -6.87 6.44 -5.16
C TYR A 105 -6.64 6.17 -6.64
N ARG A 106 -5.43 5.75 -7.02
CA ARG A 106 -5.18 5.12 -8.32
C ARG A 106 -4.65 3.71 -8.09
N PHE A 107 -5.19 2.73 -8.79
CA PHE A 107 -4.72 1.35 -8.71
C PHE A 107 -3.76 1.05 -9.84
N ALA A 108 -2.79 0.20 -9.57
CA ALA A 108 -1.74 -0.17 -10.52
C ALA A 108 -1.60 -1.68 -10.60
N ILE A 109 -1.20 -2.17 -11.77
CA ILE A 109 -0.90 -3.58 -12.03
C ILE A 109 0.36 -3.68 -12.91
N THR A 110 1.27 -4.58 -12.54
CA THR A 110 2.45 -4.94 -13.33
C THR A 110 2.38 -6.43 -13.62
N SER A 111 2.75 -6.83 -14.82
CA SER A 111 2.76 -8.24 -15.21
C SER A 111 3.65 -8.55 -16.40
N ASP A 112 3.91 -9.84 -16.56
CA ASP A 112 4.56 -10.47 -17.71
C ASP A 112 3.92 -11.86 -17.84
N ASP A 113 3.02 -12.13 -18.78
CA ASP A 113 2.47 -11.27 -19.86
C ASP A 113 1.22 -10.46 -19.43
N ASP A 114 0.10 -10.62 -20.16
CA ASP A 114 -1.07 -9.74 -20.10
C ASP A 114 -1.78 -9.85 -18.75
N SER A 115 -2.32 -8.72 -18.27
CA SER A 115 -3.15 -8.70 -17.07
C SER A 115 -4.28 -7.69 -17.11
N VAL A 116 -5.28 -7.92 -16.26
CA VAL A 116 -6.36 -6.98 -15.99
C VAL A 116 -6.62 -6.92 -14.49
N LEU A 117 -6.78 -5.70 -13.98
CA LEU A 117 -7.20 -5.43 -12.61
C LEU A 117 -8.67 -4.99 -12.60
N LEU A 118 -9.49 -5.72 -11.84
CA LEU A 118 -10.87 -5.38 -11.56
C LEU A 118 -11.01 -4.83 -10.14
N VAL A 119 -11.82 -3.79 -9.99
CA VAL A 119 -12.06 -3.12 -8.70
C VAL A 119 -13.55 -2.91 -8.46
N SER A 120 -14.01 -3.20 -7.25
CA SER A 120 -15.33 -2.83 -6.74
C SER A 120 -15.15 -1.95 -5.50
N PRO A 121 -15.32 -0.62 -5.62
CA PRO A 121 -15.02 0.31 -4.52
C PRO A 121 -15.78 0.01 -3.24
N ARG A 122 -17.04 -0.45 -3.34
CA ARG A 122 -17.92 -0.80 -2.20
C ARG A 122 -17.81 -2.27 -1.77
N GLY A 123 -16.84 -3.01 -2.29
CA GLY A 123 -16.51 -4.35 -1.81
C GLY A 123 -17.41 -5.47 -2.32
N THR A 124 -18.33 -5.22 -3.25
CA THR A 124 -19.20 -6.25 -3.83
C THR A 124 -18.51 -6.92 -5.04
N PRO A 125 -18.10 -8.19 -4.99
CA PRO A 125 -17.29 -8.82 -6.06
C PRO A 125 -17.97 -8.85 -7.42
N SER A 126 -19.28 -9.12 -7.47
CA SER A 126 -20.06 -9.16 -8.71
C SER A 126 -20.19 -7.80 -9.41
N LEU A 127 -19.85 -6.71 -8.72
CA LEU A 127 -19.84 -5.35 -9.26
C LEU A 127 -18.44 -4.88 -9.67
N ALA A 128 -17.41 -5.73 -9.55
CA ALA A 128 -16.05 -5.37 -9.93
C ALA A 128 -15.95 -5.09 -11.43
N ARG A 129 -15.27 -3.99 -11.78
CA ARG A 129 -15.06 -3.55 -13.17
C ARG A 129 -13.58 -3.45 -13.49
N PRO A 130 -13.14 -3.73 -14.72
CA PRO A 130 -11.77 -3.46 -15.14
C PRO A 130 -11.43 -1.97 -14.96
N VAL A 131 -10.28 -1.67 -14.35
CA VAL A 131 -9.82 -0.30 -14.13
C VAL A 131 -8.40 -0.06 -14.62
N ALA A 132 -7.61 -1.12 -14.81
CA ALA A 132 -6.25 -1.08 -15.33
C ALA A 132 -5.91 -2.41 -16.02
N SER A 133 -4.97 -2.40 -16.96
CA SER A 133 -4.50 -3.59 -17.66
C SER A 133 -3.08 -3.40 -18.19
N VAL A 134 -2.38 -4.51 -18.38
CA VAL A 134 -1.11 -4.60 -19.11
C VAL A 134 -1.33 -5.48 -20.32
N THR A 135 -0.80 -5.07 -21.48
CA THR A 135 -0.73 -5.90 -22.70
C THR A 135 0.73 -6.16 -23.01
N GLY A 136 1.10 -7.42 -23.24
CA GLY A 136 2.49 -7.86 -23.22
C GLY A 136 3.02 -7.81 -21.78
N PHE A 137 4.15 -7.13 -21.53
CA PHE A 137 4.79 -7.12 -20.22
C PHE A 137 5.30 -5.72 -19.81
N ASN A 138 5.52 -5.54 -18.51
CA ASN A 138 6.28 -4.41 -17.95
C ASN A 138 7.23 -4.88 -16.84
N SER A 139 7.93 -3.98 -16.15
CA SER A 139 8.87 -4.37 -15.09
C SER A 139 8.13 -4.71 -13.79
N ARG A 140 8.58 -5.77 -13.12
CA ARG A 140 8.02 -6.23 -11.84
C ARG A 140 7.98 -5.12 -10.80
N SER A 141 6.78 -4.81 -10.29
CA SER A 141 6.54 -3.80 -9.26
C SER A 141 7.02 -2.38 -9.63
N ASP A 142 7.29 -2.12 -10.91
CA ASP A 142 7.54 -0.79 -11.43
C ASP A 142 6.21 -0.12 -11.80
N PHE A 143 5.59 0.50 -10.80
CA PHE A 143 4.32 1.20 -10.96
C PHE A 143 4.48 2.64 -11.51
N GLY A 144 5.43 2.89 -12.41
CA GLY A 144 5.60 4.21 -13.06
C GLY A 144 4.37 4.69 -13.84
N ASP A 145 4.39 5.94 -14.34
CA ASP A 145 3.22 6.65 -14.94
C ASP A 145 2.68 6.09 -16.29
N GLY A 146 2.97 4.83 -16.61
CA GLY A 146 2.66 4.18 -17.88
C GLY A 146 1.38 3.32 -17.89
N ALA A 147 1.35 2.37 -18.83
CA ALA A 147 0.28 1.37 -18.93
C ALA A 147 0.19 0.54 -17.64
N GLY A 148 -1.04 0.22 -17.21
CA GLY A 148 -1.29 -0.53 -15.98
C GLY A 148 -1.73 0.33 -14.78
N ILE A 149 -1.97 1.64 -14.92
CA ILE A 149 -2.53 2.50 -13.87
C ILE A 149 -3.97 2.93 -14.20
N SER A 150 -4.84 2.94 -13.19
CA SER A 150 -6.23 3.36 -13.32
C SER A 150 -6.43 4.88 -13.32
N GLY A 151 -7.60 5.31 -13.79
CA GLY A 151 -8.17 6.60 -13.41
C GLY A 151 -8.39 6.71 -11.88
N PRO A 152 -8.66 7.91 -11.36
CA PRO A 152 -8.95 8.12 -9.95
C PRO A 152 -10.22 7.37 -9.50
N ILE A 153 -10.15 6.70 -8.34
CA ILE A 153 -11.25 5.98 -7.70
C ILE A 153 -11.38 6.48 -6.26
N THR A 154 -12.53 7.04 -5.91
CA THR A 154 -12.76 7.55 -4.55
C THR A 154 -13.09 6.41 -3.58
N LEU A 155 -12.32 6.33 -2.50
CA LEU A 155 -12.59 5.44 -1.36
C LEU A 155 -12.79 6.26 -0.09
N ILE A 156 -13.60 5.73 0.83
CA ILE A 156 -13.83 6.30 2.16
C ILE A 156 -12.98 5.53 3.17
N ARG A 157 -12.37 6.22 4.14
CA ARG A 157 -11.61 5.59 5.22
C ARG A 157 -12.42 4.46 5.88
N GLY A 158 -11.79 3.29 6.05
CA GLY A 158 -12.41 2.10 6.64
C GLY A 158 -13.33 1.31 5.70
N GLN A 159 -13.62 1.81 4.50
CA GLN A 159 -14.44 1.12 3.52
C GLN A 159 -13.71 -0.11 2.95
N ARG A 160 -14.43 -1.22 2.81
CA ARG A 160 -13.96 -2.41 2.08
C ARG A 160 -14.05 -2.17 0.59
N CYS A 161 -12.92 -2.33 -0.09
CA CYS A 161 -12.82 -2.32 -1.54
C CYS A 161 -12.35 -3.70 -1.99
N TYR A 162 -13.05 -4.29 -2.96
CA TYR A 162 -12.70 -5.61 -3.52
C TYR A 162 -11.80 -5.43 -4.74
N LEU A 163 -10.77 -6.27 -4.84
CA LEU A 163 -9.82 -6.30 -5.95
C LEU A 163 -9.78 -7.71 -6.52
N GLU A 164 -9.64 -7.81 -7.84
CA GLU A 164 -9.36 -9.05 -8.55
C GLU A 164 -8.39 -8.78 -9.70
N ALA A 165 -7.17 -9.27 -9.60
CA ALA A 165 -6.23 -9.27 -10.71
C ALA A 165 -6.27 -10.62 -11.41
N ARG A 166 -6.27 -10.57 -12.75
CA ARG A 166 -6.23 -11.75 -13.62
C ARG A 166 -5.05 -11.59 -14.56
N HIS A 167 -4.28 -12.65 -14.72
CA HIS A 167 -3.04 -12.65 -15.48
C HIS A 167 -2.93 -13.92 -16.31
N ARG A 168 -2.37 -13.79 -17.52
CA ARG A 168 -1.94 -14.91 -18.34
C ARG A 168 -0.45 -14.78 -18.59
N ASP A 169 0.21 -15.91 -18.60
CA ASP A 169 1.60 -16.05 -18.97
C ASP A 169 1.67 -16.93 -20.21
N VAL A 170 2.42 -16.50 -21.22
CA VAL A 170 2.63 -17.25 -22.45
C VAL A 170 3.95 -18.01 -22.37
N ASP A 171 5.03 -17.30 -22.02
CA ASP A 171 6.36 -17.86 -21.83
C ASP A 171 7.19 -17.04 -20.82
N GLY A 172 8.27 -17.65 -20.31
CA GLY A 172 9.27 -16.95 -19.53
C GLY A 172 9.00 -16.89 -18.02
N ALA A 173 9.66 -15.96 -17.34
CA ALA A 173 9.61 -15.83 -15.89
C ALA A 173 8.47 -14.88 -15.49
N GLY A 174 7.24 -15.35 -15.63
CA GLY A 174 6.05 -14.54 -15.41
C GLY A 174 5.98 -13.79 -14.09
N HIS A 175 5.25 -12.69 -14.08
CA HIS A 175 4.98 -11.97 -12.84
C HIS A 175 3.63 -11.27 -12.80
N LEU A 176 3.20 -10.95 -11.59
CA LEU A 176 2.04 -10.12 -11.33
C LEU A 176 2.27 -9.35 -10.03
N SER A 177 2.04 -8.04 -10.00
CA SER A 177 2.05 -7.26 -8.77
C SER A 177 0.95 -6.21 -8.81
N LEU A 178 0.24 -6.02 -7.69
CA LEU A 178 -0.79 -4.98 -7.57
C LEU A 178 -0.29 -3.84 -6.69
N GLY A 179 -0.46 -2.62 -7.17
CA GLY A 179 -0.11 -1.40 -6.45
C GLY A 179 -1.30 -0.46 -6.28
N TRP A 180 -1.15 0.53 -5.42
CA TRP A 180 -2.08 1.65 -5.31
C TRP A 180 -1.37 2.93 -4.88
N LYS A 181 -1.80 4.06 -5.42
CA LYS A 181 -1.46 5.39 -4.93
C LYS A 181 -2.50 5.78 -3.89
N VAL A 182 -2.07 5.85 -2.64
CA VAL A 182 -2.90 6.31 -1.54
C VAL A 182 -3.00 7.84 -1.61
N PRO A 183 -4.20 8.43 -1.53
CA PRO A 183 -4.35 9.88 -1.52
C PRO A 183 -3.54 10.49 -0.37
N ARG A 184 -2.85 11.60 -0.65
CA ARG A 184 -2.06 12.35 0.35
C ARG A 184 -0.95 11.53 1.04
N SER A 185 -0.54 10.44 0.40
CA SER A 185 0.64 9.69 0.81
C SER A 185 1.92 10.24 0.22
N GLY A 186 1.87 11.35 -0.55
CA GLY A 186 2.98 12.14 -1.15
C GLY A 186 4.00 11.35 -1.98
N LEU A 187 3.85 10.04 -2.01
CA LEU A 187 4.32 9.12 -3.00
C LEU A 187 3.72 9.53 -4.34
N ASP A 188 4.58 9.99 -5.25
CA ASP A 188 4.16 10.20 -6.63
C ASP A 188 3.79 8.88 -7.32
N ARG A 189 4.24 7.75 -6.77
CA ARG A 189 4.07 6.42 -7.33
C ARG A 189 3.18 5.50 -6.48
N PRO A 190 2.41 4.61 -7.10
CA PRO A 190 1.75 3.51 -6.39
C PRO A 190 2.73 2.65 -5.61
N ILE A 191 2.35 2.23 -4.41
CA ILE A 191 3.05 1.23 -3.60
C ILE A 191 2.35 -0.11 -3.68
N LEU A 192 3.08 -1.19 -3.42
CA LEU A 192 2.53 -2.54 -3.41
C LEU A 192 1.37 -2.65 -2.40
N ILE A 193 0.23 -3.19 -2.84
CA ILE A 193 -0.90 -3.47 -1.94
C ILE A 193 -0.47 -4.52 -0.91
N GLY A 194 -1.04 -4.50 0.29
CA GLY A 194 -0.62 -5.40 1.39
C GLY A 194 0.63 -4.93 2.14
N THR A 195 1.25 -3.84 1.68
CA THR A 195 2.19 -3.08 2.52
C THR A 195 1.44 -2.05 3.36
N VAL A 196 1.91 -1.85 4.59
CA VAL A 196 1.46 -0.80 5.49
C VAL A 196 2.50 0.31 5.44
N LEU A 197 2.04 1.52 5.16
CA LEU A 197 2.80 2.72 5.52
C LEU A 197 2.47 3.01 6.99
N GLU A 198 3.47 2.96 7.85
CA GLU A 198 3.33 3.53 9.20
C GLU A 198 3.71 5.00 9.13
N PRO A 199 2.85 5.93 9.58
CA PRO A 199 3.18 7.34 9.49
C PRO A 199 4.37 7.64 10.41
N ARG A 200 5.50 8.02 9.83
CA ARG A 200 6.72 8.37 10.57
C ARG A 200 6.90 9.86 10.80
N PHE A 201 5.95 10.64 10.32
CA PHE A 201 6.05 12.08 10.27
C PHE A 201 4.89 12.75 10.98
N GLN A 202 5.15 13.93 11.53
CA GLN A 202 4.15 14.75 12.18
C GLN A 202 4.17 16.16 11.61
N LEU A 203 3.00 16.67 11.26
CA LEU A 203 2.78 18.07 10.94
C LEU A 203 2.05 18.74 12.08
N GLU A 204 2.57 19.88 12.50
CA GLU A 204 1.95 20.82 13.41
C GLU A 204 1.77 22.16 12.67
N VAL A 205 0.61 22.81 12.86
CA VAL A 205 0.24 24.06 12.19
C VAL A 205 -0.24 25.07 13.23
N TRP A 206 0.30 26.28 13.14
CA TRP A 206 -0.15 27.47 13.86
C TRP A 206 -0.74 28.44 12.84
N GLU A 207 -1.98 28.82 13.06
CA GLU A 207 -2.69 29.81 12.24
C GLU A 207 -2.46 31.23 12.75
N ASP A 208 -2.77 32.23 11.92
CA ASP A 208 -2.64 33.65 12.21
C ASP A 208 -1.20 34.09 12.57
N VAL A 209 -0.21 33.43 11.97
CA VAL A 209 1.21 33.75 12.12
C VAL A 209 1.69 34.53 10.89
N PRO A 210 2.03 35.82 11.01
CA PRO A 210 2.52 36.59 9.87
C PRO A 210 3.82 36.02 9.31
N ARG A 211 4.02 36.21 8.01
CA ARG A 211 5.26 35.84 7.30
C ARG A 211 6.50 36.41 8.01
N GLY A 212 7.53 35.59 8.18
CA GLY A 212 8.81 36.00 8.77
C GLY A 212 9.87 34.89 8.72
N ASP A 213 11.03 35.12 9.33
CA ASP A 213 12.05 34.07 9.47
C ASP A 213 11.56 33.02 10.48
N PRO A 214 11.30 31.77 10.04
CA PRO A 214 10.77 30.72 10.93
C PRO A 214 11.74 30.33 12.05
N ARG A 215 13.03 30.69 11.99
CA ARG A 215 13.97 30.41 13.08
C ARG A 215 13.60 31.12 14.38
N GLY A 216 13.02 32.31 14.27
CA GLY A 216 12.69 33.20 15.40
C GLY A 216 11.27 33.08 15.91
N PHE A 217 10.45 32.20 15.33
CA PHE A 217 9.04 32.08 15.67
C PHE A 217 8.84 31.45 17.04
N ALA A 218 8.40 32.28 17.99
CA ALA A 218 8.05 31.85 19.35
C ALA A 218 6.82 30.93 19.38
N VAL A 219 5.97 30.94 18.34
CA VAL A 219 4.79 30.06 18.23
C VAL A 219 5.16 28.58 18.30
N PHE A 220 6.37 28.18 17.90
CA PHE A 220 6.82 26.78 18.01
C PHE A 220 7.00 26.29 19.47
N GLN A 221 6.90 27.20 20.45
CA GLN A 221 6.90 26.91 21.88
C GLN A 221 5.50 26.85 22.50
N THR A 222 4.44 27.08 21.71
CA THR A 222 3.05 26.99 22.14
C THR A 222 2.37 25.75 21.53
N PRO A 223 1.23 25.29 22.08
CA PRO A 223 0.45 24.24 21.43
C PRO A 223 0.01 24.65 20.01
N PRO A 224 0.09 23.75 19.01
CA PRO A 224 -0.36 24.05 17.66
C PRO A 224 -1.89 24.14 17.56
N THR A 225 -2.37 24.92 16.59
CA THR A 225 -3.80 25.00 16.25
C THR A 225 -4.34 23.65 15.77
N ARG A 226 -3.54 22.92 14.97
CA ARG A 226 -3.85 21.54 14.55
C ARG A 226 -2.59 20.72 14.36
N SER A 227 -2.71 19.41 14.53
CA SER A 227 -1.65 18.45 14.24
C SER A 227 -2.19 17.21 13.52
N ARG A 228 -1.39 16.62 12.64
CA ARG A 228 -1.70 15.33 12.01
C ARG A 228 -0.44 14.51 11.76
N LEU A 229 -0.60 13.18 11.77
CA LEU A 229 0.42 12.26 11.30
C LEU A 229 0.44 12.26 9.77
N LEU A 230 1.64 12.09 9.21
CA LEU A 230 1.89 12.10 7.76
C LEU A 230 2.68 10.87 7.32
N PHE A 231 2.48 10.50 6.08
CA PHE A 231 3.27 9.48 5.39
C PHE A 231 4.47 10.06 4.66
N ASP A 232 4.48 11.37 4.41
CA ASP A 232 5.60 12.10 3.83
C ASP A 232 6.09 13.18 4.75
N LEU A 233 7.36 13.53 4.60
CA LEU A 233 7.88 14.74 5.20
C LEU A 233 7.54 15.96 4.34
N ALA A 234 6.23 16.15 4.08
CA ALA A 234 5.68 17.23 3.28
C ALA A 234 4.32 17.73 3.80
N THR A 235 4.07 19.03 3.70
CA THR A 235 2.75 19.61 3.97
C THR A 235 1.73 19.14 2.92
N PRO A 236 0.45 18.96 3.29
CA PRO A 236 -0.60 18.85 2.28
C PRO A 236 -0.67 20.11 1.41
N GLU A 237 -1.19 19.98 0.19
CA GLU A 237 -1.46 21.12 -0.69
C GLU A 237 -2.38 22.13 -0.01
N GLY A 238 -2.05 23.42 -0.13
CA GLY A 238 -2.89 24.50 0.39
C GLY A 238 -2.91 24.53 1.91
N ILE A 239 -1.75 24.66 2.55
CA ILE A 239 -1.64 24.73 4.02
C ILE A 239 -2.29 25.99 4.62
N GLY A 240 -2.53 27.01 3.78
CA GLY A 240 -3.23 28.26 4.11
C GLY A 240 -2.30 29.47 4.10
N SER A 241 -2.87 30.67 4.27
CA SER A 241 -2.12 31.92 4.43
C SER A 241 -1.88 32.22 5.91
N ASN A 242 -0.80 32.96 6.21
CA ASN A 242 -0.37 33.38 7.54
C ASN A 242 -0.32 32.19 8.50
N VAL A 243 0.45 31.17 8.11
CA VAL A 243 0.66 29.98 8.94
C VAL A 243 2.14 29.75 9.19
N ALA A 244 2.45 29.27 10.39
CA ALA A 244 3.71 28.63 10.69
C ALA A 244 3.49 27.13 10.77
N THR A 245 4.37 26.33 10.18
CA THR A 245 4.31 24.87 10.28
C THR A 245 5.60 24.28 10.82
N ARG A 246 5.46 23.18 11.56
CA ARG A 246 6.57 22.33 11.95
C ARG A 246 6.33 20.92 11.42
N LEU A 247 7.24 20.44 10.58
CA LEU A 247 7.29 19.04 10.14
C LEU A 247 8.39 18.34 10.92
N ARG A 248 8.11 17.15 11.46
CA ARG A 248 9.10 16.32 12.16
C ARG A 248 9.08 14.89 11.66
N GLY A 249 10.24 14.25 11.68
CA GLY A 249 10.41 12.89 11.21
C GLY A 249 11.67 12.21 11.72
N ILE A 250 11.68 10.88 11.63
CA ILE A 250 12.89 10.07 11.74
C ILE A 250 13.15 9.43 10.39
N TRP A 251 14.40 9.53 9.92
CA TRP A 251 14.85 8.87 8.70
C TRP A 251 16.03 7.94 9.00
N SER A 252 16.11 6.80 8.31
CA SER A 252 17.15 5.78 8.51
C SER A 252 17.93 5.58 7.22
N ALA A 253 19.26 5.62 7.29
CA ALA A 253 20.11 5.38 6.14
C ALA A 253 20.00 3.92 5.67
N PRO A 254 19.68 3.66 4.39
CA PRO A 254 19.56 2.27 3.89
C PRO A 254 20.91 1.62 3.54
N ALA A 255 21.96 2.43 3.41
CA ALA A 255 23.31 1.99 3.11
C ALA A 255 24.34 2.86 3.85
N ASP A 256 25.60 2.43 3.86
CA ASP A 256 26.70 3.30 4.25
C ASP A 256 26.92 4.33 3.13
N GLY A 257 27.05 5.61 3.45
CA GLY A 257 27.36 6.62 2.45
C GLY A 257 27.13 8.05 2.89
N GLU A 258 27.30 8.95 1.92
CA GLU A 258 26.96 10.36 2.08
C GLU A 258 25.54 10.63 1.59
N TYR A 259 24.83 11.43 2.37
CA TYR A 259 23.45 11.83 2.10
C TYR A 259 23.33 13.35 2.14
N ARG A 260 22.50 13.90 1.26
CA ARG A 260 22.13 15.31 1.22
C ARG A 260 20.63 15.43 1.36
N PHE A 261 20.19 16.20 2.36
CA PHE A 261 18.78 16.48 2.54
C PHE A 261 18.43 17.79 1.86
N MET A 262 17.28 17.84 1.21
CA MET A 262 16.83 18.95 0.37
C MET A 262 15.52 19.51 0.88
N LEU A 263 15.29 20.80 0.68
CA LEU A 263 14.14 21.55 1.16
C LEU A 263 13.46 22.27 -0.01
N SER A 264 12.15 22.04 -0.17
CA SER A 264 11.27 22.81 -1.06
C SER A 264 10.21 23.48 -0.20
N ALA A 265 10.01 24.78 -0.35
CA ALA A 265 8.97 25.49 0.39
C ALA A 265 8.46 26.74 -0.35
N ASP A 266 7.26 27.16 0.03
CA ASP A 266 6.62 28.43 -0.27
C ASP A 266 5.91 28.83 1.03
N ASP A 267 6.37 29.82 1.80
CA ASP A 267 7.37 30.87 1.49
C ASP A 267 8.81 30.54 1.94
N ALA A 268 9.05 30.46 3.25
CA ALA A 268 10.38 30.37 3.84
C ALA A 268 10.44 29.20 4.82
N ALA A 269 11.50 28.41 4.74
CA ALA A 269 11.67 27.24 5.59
C ALA A 269 13.12 27.02 5.99
N VAL A 270 13.31 26.38 7.14
CA VAL A 270 14.60 25.88 7.62
C VAL A 270 14.45 24.43 7.98
N LEU A 271 15.32 23.59 7.43
CA LEU A 271 15.50 22.19 7.76
C LEU A 271 16.72 22.03 8.65
N GLU A 272 16.57 21.27 9.73
CA GLU A 272 17.68 20.78 10.55
C GLU A 272 17.70 19.26 10.55
N VAL A 273 18.89 18.69 10.35
CA VAL A 273 19.18 17.26 10.46
C VAL A 273 20.01 17.04 11.72
N ARG A 274 19.49 16.26 12.67
CA ARG A 274 20.11 16.06 13.98
C ARG A 274 20.26 14.58 14.31
N THR A 275 21.21 14.25 15.18
CA THR A 275 21.28 12.91 15.76
C THR A 275 20.03 12.64 16.62
N ILE A 276 19.62 11.38 16.70
CA ILE A 276 18.49 10.97 17.55
C ILE A 276 18.88 10.78 19.02
N ASP A 277 20.18 10.65 19.30
CA ASP A 277 20.67 10.51 20.66
C ASP A 277 20.32 11.75 21.50
N PRO A 278 20.31 11.65 22.85
CA PRO A 278 19.90 12.76 23.71
C PRO A 278 20.67 14.09 23.52
N SER A 279 21.85 14.08 22.87
CA SER A 279 22.57 15.31 22.55
C SER A 279 21.91 16.12 21.44
N GLY A 280 21.12 15.48 20.55
CA GLY A 280 20.45 16.15 19.43
C GLY A 280 21.40 16.95 18.54
N ARG A 281 22.63 16.45 18.36
CA ARG A 281 23.72 17.17 17.69
C ARG A 281 23.33 17.48 16.25
N LEU A 282 23.52 18.73 15.83
CA LEU A 282 23.31 19.16 14.44
C LEU A 282 24.32 18.48 13.52
N LEU A 283 23.82 17.82 12.49
CA LEU A 283 24.60 17.18 11.42
C LEU A 283 24.65 18.04 10.17
N GLY A 284 23.57 18.76 9.87
CA GLY A 284 23.49 19.70 8.77
C GLY A 284 22.16 20.45 8.78
N ASP A 285 22.10 21.53 8.02
CA ASP A 285 20.91 22.35 7.85
C ASP A 285 20.77 22.81 6.39
N ALA A 286 19.53 23.13 6.02
CA ALA A 286 19.20 23.77 4.76
C ALA A 286 18.24 24.93 5.07
N THR A 287 18.44 26.07 4.42
CA THR A 287 17.62 27.26 4.61
C THR A 287 17.16 27.75 3.26
N LEU A 288 15.85 27.95 3.14
CA LEU A 288 15.23 28.62 2.02
C LEU A 288 14.46 29.85 2.56
N LEU A 289 14.88 31.06 2.18
CA LEU A 289 14.26 32.33 2.64
C LEU A 289 13.26 32.93 1.62
N SER A 290 12.99 32.21 0.53
CA SER A 290 12.10 32.61 -0.57
C SER A 290 11.41 31.37 -1.13
N TRP A 291 10.26 31.55 -1.79
CA TRP A 291 9.51 30.42 -2.31
C TRP A 291 10.15 29.77 -3.54
N VAL A 292 9.86 28.49 -3.73
CA VAL A 292 10.07 27.71 -4.95
C VAL A 292 8.78 26.92 -5.25
N GLY A 293 8.63 26.35 -6.44
CA GLY A 293 7.45 25.51 -6.74
C GLY A 293 7.42 24.20 -5.93
N PRO A 294 6.25 23.59 -5.70
CA PRO A 294 6.14 22.25 -5.11
C PRO A 294 7.03 21.23 -5.85
N GLY A 295 7.79 20.44 -5.09
CA GLY A 295 8.72 19.44 -5.66
C GLY A 295 10.02 20.02 -6.24
N SER A 296 10.19 21.34 -6.26
CA SER A 296 11.43 21.98 -6.69
C SER A 296 12.45 21.93 -5.56
N PHE A 297 13.19 20.82 -5.44
CA PHE A 297 14.22 20.59 -4.41
C PHE A 297 15.59 21.14 -4.76
N GLU A 298 15.78 21.58 -6.01
CA GLU A 298 17.05 22.08 -6.52
C GLU A 298 16.86 23.43 -7.25
N GLY A 299 18.00 24.05 -7.58
CA GLY A 299 18.04 25.27 -8.38
C GLY A 299 18.16 26.57 -7.59
N HIS A 300 18.02 26.53 -6.25
CA HIS A 300 18.18 27.70 -5.40
C HIS A 300 19.23 27.49 -4.30
N PRO A 301 20.03 28.53 -3.96
CA PRO A 301 20.99 28.46 -2.86
C PRO A 301 20.31 28.12 -1.53
N GLY A 302 20.95 27.24 -0.74
CA GLY A 302 20.52 26.91 0.60
C GLY A 302 19.43 25.82 0.68
N GLN A 303 18.93 25.30 -0.44
CA GLN A 303 17.95 24.20 -0.43
C GLN A 303 18.51 22.87 0.06
N THR A 304 19.83 22.68 0.05
CA THR A 304 20.45 21.38 0.26
C THR A 304 21.51 21.46 1.34
N THR A 305 21.56 20.47 2.22
CA THR A 305 22.64 20.34 3.21
C THR A 305 23.99 20.06 2.54
N ASP A 306 25.07 20.33 3.26
CA ASP A 306 26.35 19.67 3.00
C ASP A 306 26.21 18.14 3.11
N PRO A 307 27.13 17.34 2.55
CA PRO A 307 27.09 15.89 2.70
C PRO A 307 27.13 15.48 4.17
N ILE A 308 26.23 14.57 4.55
CA ILE A 308 26.19 13.97 5.88
C ILE A 308 26.53 12.48 5.72
N SER A 309 27.65 12.05 6.30
CA SER A 309 28.03 10.63 6.30
C SER A 309 27.22 9.86 7.34
N LEU A 310 26.53 8.81 6.92
CA LEU A 310 25.71 7.95 7.78
C LEU A 310 26.04 6.47 7.50
N ARG A 311 25.97 5.65 8.54
CA ARG A 311 26.03 4.18 8.39
C ARG A 311 24.65 3.60 8.10
N LYS A 312 24.60 2.44 7.44
CA LYS A 312 23.38 1.66 7.25
C LYS A 312 22.67 1.43 8.59
N GLY A 313 21.39 1.76 8.63
CA GLY A 313 20.55 1.69 9.82
C GLY A 313 20.72 2.85 10.81
N GLU A 314 21.66 3.78 10.56
CA GLU A 314 21.80 4.99 11.37
C GLU A 314 20.60 5.91 11.13
N THR A 315 20.02 6.40 12.22
CA THR A 315 18.79 7.19 12.21
C THR A 315 19.05 8.65 12.59
N VAL A 316 18.41 9.56 11.88
CA VAL A 316 18.47 11.01 12.12
C VAL A 316 17.08 11.57 12.37
N HIS A 317 17.01 12.63 13.20
CA HIS A 317 15.83 13.45 13.37
C HIS A 317 15.83 14.57 12.33
N LEU A 318 14.72 14.73 11.63
CA LEU A 318 14.49 15.79 10.66
C LEU A 318 13.44 16.75 11.24
N GLU A 319 13.74 18.04 11.27
CA GLU A 319 12.77 19.08 11.64
C GLU A 319 12.77 20.19 10.60
N VAL A 320 11.60 20.51 10.06
CA VAL A 320 11.39 21.71 9.25
C VAL A 320 10.56 22.70 10.03
N ARG A 321 11.02 23.94 10.11
CA ARG A 321 10.24 25.10 10.55
C ARG A 321 9.96 25.95 9.33
N HIS A 322 8.69 26.21 9.06
CA HIS A 322 8.23 26.87 7.85
C HIS A 322 7.29 28.02 8.19
N SER A 323 7.43 29.11 7.44
CA SER A 323 6.63 30.32 7.49
C SER A 323 5.97 30.49 6.12
N GLN A 324 4.65 30.61 6.13
CA GLN A 324 3.84 30.89 4.94
C GLN A 324 3.07 32.19 5.11
N GLY A 325 3.27 33.13 4.18
CA GLY A 325 2.57 34.40 4.14
C GLY A 325 1.27 34.33 3.36
N ASP A 326 1.33 34.56 2.04
CA ASP A 326 0.16 34.59 1.16
C ASP A 326 0.17 33.42 0.18
N GLY A 327 -1.02 32.95 -0.21
CA GLY A 327 -1.16 31.86 -1.18
C GLY A 327 -1.30 30.48 -0.53
N PRO A 328 -1.23 29.39 -1.32
CA PRO A 328 -1.52 28.05 -0.83
C PRO A 328 -0.48 27.54 0.17
N GLY A 329 0.80 27.86 -0.06
CA GLY A 329 1.94 27.46 0.76
C GLY A 329 2.25 25.96 0.75
N HIS A 330 3.54 25.61 0.86
CA HIS A 330 3.99 24.24 1.09
C HIS A 330 5.36 24.18 1.75
N ALA A 331 5.69 23.04 2.34
CA ALA A 331 7.06 22.67 2.69
C ALA A 331 7.24 21.16 2.52
N ALA A 332 8.38 20.72 2.00
CA ALA A 332 8.71 19.32 1.79
C ALA A 332 10.21 19.09 1.93
N VAL A 333 10.58 17.88 2.37
CA VAL A 333 11.98 17.44 2.47
C VAL A 333 12.22 16.28 1.52
N GLY A 334 13.32 16.33 0.77
CA GLY A 334 13.84 15.22 -0.02
C GLY A 334 15.20 14.74 0.50
N VAL A 335 15.68 13.61 0.01
CA VAL A 335 17.04 13.11 0.26
C VAL A 335 17.62 12.44 -0.98
N VAL A 336 18.89 12.70 -1.24
CA VAL A 336 19.69 12.01 -2.26
C VAL A 336 20.98 11.49 -1.63
N GLY A 337 21.41 10.29 -1.99
CA GLY A 337 22.62 9.69 -1.46
C GLY A 337 22.79 8.24 -1.89
N ALA A 338 23.61 7.48 -1.16
CA ALA A 338 23.95 6.10 -1.50
C ALA A 338 22.71 5.21 -1.73
N GLY A 339 22.39 4.99 -3.01
CA GLY A 339 21.27 4.15 -3.47
C GLY A 339 19.87 4.73 -3.27
N VAL A 340 19.75 6.02 -2.93
CA VAL A 340 18.45 6.67 -2.67
C VAL A 340 18.33 8.00 -3.38
N ASP A 341 17.14 8.21 -3.96
CA ASP A 341 16.65 9.50 -4.41
C ASP A 341 15.14 9.57 -4.09
N GLU A 342 14.79 10.21 -2.97
CA GLU A 342 13.43 10.37 -2.47
C GLU A 342 13.06 11.86 -2.43
N ARG A 343 12.01 12.24 -3.13
CA ARG A 343 11.59 13.64 -3.32
C ARG A 343 10.06 13.72 -3.40
N PRO A 344 9.32 13.84 -2.29
CA PRO A 344 9.78 13.96 -0.90
C PRO A 344 10.21 12.63 -0.26
N ILE A 345 10.79 12.71 0.93
CA ILE A 345 10.99 11.56 1.84
C ILE A 345 9.63 11.01 2.22
N THR A 346 9.50 9.68 2.11
CA THR A 346 8.25 8.98 2.39
C THR A 346 8.45 7.90 3.45
N SER A 347 7.36 7.50 4.09
CA SER A 347 7.39 6.43 5.08
C SER A 347 7.71 5.13 4.36
N PRO A 348 8.58 4.27 4.91
CA PRO A 348 8.87 3.00 4.28
C PRO A 348 7.60 2.15 4.21
N ALA A 349 7.38 1.52 3.06
CA ALA A 349 6.36 0.49 2.91
C ALA A 349 6.83 -0.77 3.64
N LEU A 350 6.17 -1.12 4.75
CA LEU A 350 6.47 -2.31 5.53
C LEU A 350 5.50 -3.43 5.15
N PRO A 351 5.95 -4.70 5.13
CA PRO A 351 5.02 -5.81 5.08
C PRO A 351 4.03 -5.71 6.25
N ARG A 352 2.74 -5.96 5.99
CA ARG A 352 1.76 -6.07 7.06
C ARG A 352 2.14 -7.26 7.94
N ILE A 353 2.62 -7.01 9.17
CA ILE A 353 2.83 -8.08 10.15
C ILE A 353 1.45 -8.58 10.57
N SER A 354 1.16 -9.86 10.33
CA SER A 354 -0.02 -10.48 10.91
C SER A 354 0.09 -10.37 12.42
N LYS A 355 -0.87 -9.68 13.06
CA LYS A 355 -1.04 -9.84 14.50
C LYS A 355 -1.41 -11.30 14.70
N THR A 356 -0.44 -12.09 15.15
CA THR A 356 -0.72 -13.36 15.80
C THR A 356 -1.34 -12.97 17.14
N ASP A 357 -2.63 -13.25 17.30
CA ASP A 357 -3.39 -13.02 18.52
C ASP A 357 -2.81 -13.81 19.71
#